data_AF-A0A846HG19-F1
#
_entry.id   AF-A0A846HG19-F1
#
_cell.length_a   1.000
_cell.length_b   1.000
_cell.length_c   1.000
_cell.angle_alpha   90.00
_cell.angle_beta   90.00
_cell.angle_gamma   90.00
#
_symmetry.space_group_name_H-M   'P 1'
#
loop_
_entity.id
_entity.type
_entity.pdbx_description
1 polymer ?
#
loop_
_entity_poly.entity_id
_entity_poly.type
_entity_poly.pdbx_seq_one_letter_code
_entity_poly.pdbx_strand_id
1 'polypeptide(L)' 'MKTIEDLRTRIKELSKQSVELRRKASEVYEANALQAKQFREQAREAMKRCEVLRQEIKRSQVKSQ' A
#
# COMPACT_ATOMS: atom_id res chain seq x y z
N MET A 1 7.71 -13.19 -15.87
CA MET A 1 6.56 -12.31 -16.19
C MET A 1 5.74 -12.20 -14.91
N LYS A 2 5.49 -11.00 -14.36
CA LYS A 2 4.66 -10.87 -13.15
C LYS A 2 3.24 -11.29 -13.51
N THR A 3 2.70 -12.27 -12.81
CA THR A 3 1.33 -12.72 -13.04
C THR A 3 0.35 -11.75 -12.39
N ILE A 4 -0.91 -11.77 -12.82
CA ILE A 4 -1.99 -11.03 -12.14
C ILE A 4 -2.09 -11.46 -10.67
N GLU A 5 -1.77 -12.72 -10.37
CA GLU A 5 -1.77 -13.26 -9.01
C GLU A 5 -0.66 -12.63 -8.16
N ASP A 6 0.55 -12.46 -8.70
CA ASP A 6 1.64 -11.76 -8.00
C ASP A 6 1.25 -10.31 -7.66
N LEU A 7 0.60 -9.62 -8.60
CA LEU A 7 0.13 -8.24 -8.39
C LEU A 7 -0.94 -8.20 -7.29
N ARG A 8 -1.87 -9.16 -7.26
CA ARG A 8 -2.90 -9.28 -6.22
C ARG A 8 -2.31 -9.58 -4.85
N THR A 9 -1.35 -10.50 -4.78
CA THR A 9 -0.61 -10.82 -3.55
C THR A 9 0.10 -9.57 -3.04
N ARG A 10 0.79 -8.84 -3.91
CA ARG A 10 1.49 -7.61 -3.54
C ARG A 10 0.53 -6.51 -3.03
N ILE A 11 -0.64 -6.37 -3.63
CA ILE A 11 -1.68 -5.45 -3.15
C ILE A 11 -2.12 -5.82 -1.73
N LYS A 12 -2.33 -7.11 -1.43
CA LYS A 12 -2.73 -7.57 -0.09
C LYS A 12 -1.65 -7.23 0.95
N GLU A 13 -0.38 -7.47 0.63
CA GLU A 13 0.74 -7.13 1.52
C GLU A 13 0.83 -5.63 1.79
N LEU A 14 0.79 -4.80 0.73
CA LEU A 14 0.85 -3.35 0.86
C LEU A 14 -0.35 -2.79 1.63
N SER A 15 -1.53 -3.39 1.48
CA SER A 15 -2.73 -3.02 2.24
C SER A 15 -2.54 -3.30 3.74
N LYS A 16 -2.02 -4.48 4.10
CA LYS A 16 -1.68 -4.81 5.50
C LYS A 16 -0.64 -3.84 6.06
N GLN A 17 0.42 -3.58 5.30
CA GLN A 17 1.46 -2.62 5.69
C GLN A 17 0.90 -1.22 5.94
N SER A 18 0.00 -0.73 5.09
CA SER A 18 -0.63 0.59 5.29
C SER A 18 -1.43 0.66 6.59
N VAL A 19 -2.21 -0.39 6.90
CA VAL A 19 -2.99 -0.47 8.14
C VAL A 19 -2.08 -0.50 9.37
N GLU A 20 -1.04 -1.32 9.35
CA GLU A 20 -0.06 -1.40 10.44
C GLU A 20 0.67 -0.07 10.66
N LEU A 21 1.09 0.60 9.59
CA LEU A 21 1.74 1.90 9.66
C LEU A 21 0.81 2.97 10.23
N ARG A 22 -0.48 2.96 9.86
CA ARG A 22 -1.48 3.86 10.47
C ARG A 22 -1.67 3.57 11.95
N ARG A 23 -1.72 2.31 12.34
CA ARG A 23 -1.82 1.90 13.75
C ARG A 23 -0.61 2.40 14.55
N LYS A 24 0.61 2.13 14.07
CA LYS A 24 1.85 2.63 14.67
C LYS A 24 1.85 4.14 14.78
N ALA A 25 1.42 4.85 13.74
CA ALA A 25 1.33 6.30 13.76
C ALA A 25 0.39 6.83 14.87
N SER A 26 -0.71 6.14 15.14
CA SER A 26 -1.62 6.50 16.24
C SER A 26 -0.99 6.22 17.60
N GLU A 27 -0.32 5.06 17.74
CA GLU A 27 0.35 4.67 18.99
C GLU A 27 1.48 5.63 19.37
N VAL A 28 2.24 6.13 18.40
CA VAL A 28 3.38 7.03 18.66
C VAL A 28 3.04 8.51 18.60
N TYR A 29 1.79 8.91 18.29
CA TYR A 29 1.45 10.32 18.05
C TYR A 29 1.71 11.22 19.26
N GLU A 30 1.24 10.79 20.44
CA GLU A 30 1.38 11.55 21.69
C GLU A 30 2.85 11.63 22.15
N ALA A 31 3.65 10.60 21.87
CA ALA A 31 5.05 10.55 22.27
C ALA A 31 6.00 11.23 21.26
N ASN A 32 5.68 11.13 19.96
CA ASN A 32 6.53 11.63 18.88
C ASN A 32 5.71 11.92 17.61
N ALA A 33 5.21 13.14 17.52
CA ALA A 33 4.40 13.60 16.38
C ALA A 33 5.17 13.55 15.04
N LEU A 34 6.49 13.74 15.02
CA LEU A 34 7.29 13.67 13.79
C LEU A 34 7.37 12.23 13.28
N GLN A 35 7.62 11.28 14.16
CA GLN A 35 7.63 9.85 13.82
C GLN A 35 6.23 9.37 13.38
N ALA A 36 5.17 9.83 14.05
CA ALA A 36 3.80 9.57 13.63
C ALA A 36 3.51 10.10 12.21
N LYS A 37 4.01 11.30 11.87
CA LYS A 37 3.88 11.86 10.52
C LYS A 37 4.59 10.99 9.49
N GLN A 38 5.81 10.53 9.76
CA GLN A 38 6.55 9.63 8.87
C GLN A 38 5.79 8.32 8.61
N PHE A 39 5.24 7.70 9.64
CA PHE A 39 4.42 6.49 9.48
C PHE A 39 3.15 6.75 8.65
N ARG A 40 2.47 7.90 8.85
CA ARG A 40 1.31 8.29 8.03
C ARG A 40 1.69 8.48 6.56
N GLU A 41 2.85 9.08 6.28
CA GLU A 41 3.36 9.26 4.92
C GLU A 41 3.68 7.92 4.25
N GLN A 42 4.39 7.03 4.95
CA GLN A 42 4.65 5.67 4.47
C GLN A 42 3.36 4.89 4.21
N ALA A 43 2.36 5.04 5.08
CA ALA A 43 1.05 4.40 4.88
C ALA A 43 0.33 4.91 3.63
N ARG A 44 0.41 6.21 3.33
CA ARG A 44 -0.14 6.80 2.10
C ARG A 44 0.60 6.29 0.87
N GLU A 45 1.92 6.18 0.93
CA GLU A 45 2.71 5.66 -0.17
C GLU A 45 2.37 4.20 -0.48
N ALA A 46 2.21 3.35 0.55
CA ALA A 46 1.75 1.97 0.38
C ALA A 46 0.39 1.89 -0.32
N MET A 47 -0.54 2.78 0.01
CA MET A 47 -1.85 2.86 -0.66
C MET A 47 -1.74 3.31 -2.11
N LYS A 48 -0.91 4.33 -2.39
CA LYS A 48 -0.66 4.78 -3.76
C LYS A 48 -0.07 3.66 -4.62
N ARG A 49 0.86 2.87 -4.05
CA ARG A 49 1.41 1.68 -4.73
C ARG A 49 0.32 0.62 -5.00
N CYS A 50 -0.63 0.42 -4.08
CA CYS A 50 -1.78 -0.45 -4.33
C CYS A 50 -2.61 0.02 -5.54
N GLU A 51 -2.85 1.33 -5.68
CA GLU A 51 -3.60 1.89 -6.81
C GLU A 51 -2.89 1.68 -8.15
N VAL A 52 -1.57 1.90 -8.18
CA VAL A 52 -0.75 1.64 -9.37
C VAL A 52 -0.86 0.16 -9.78
N LEU A 53 -0.72 -0.77 -8.84
CA LEU A 53 -0.84 -2.20 -9.12
C LEU A 53 -2.25 -2.60 -9.58
N ARG A 54 -3.31 -1.99 -9.03
CA ARG A 54 -4.69 -2.19 -9.52
C ARG A 54 -4.85 -1.73 -10.97
N GLN A 55 -4.26 -0.58 -11.32
CA GLN A 55 -4.27 -0.11 -12.71
C GLN A 55 -3.48 -1.03 -13.64
N GLU A 56 -2.35 -1.58 -13.18
CA GLU A 56 -1.56 -2.55 -13.93
C GLU A 56 -2.37 -3.83 -14.21
N ILE A 57 -3.06 -4.37 -13.20
CA ILE A 57 -3.98 -5.51 -13.39
C ILE A 57 -5.04 -5.19 -14.44
N LYS A 58 -5.69 -4.03 -14.35
CA LYS A 58 -6.72 -3.61 -15.30
C LYS A 58 -6.15 -3.53 -16.73
N ARG A 59 -4.95 -2.96 -16.90
CA ARG A 59 -4.27 -2.88 -18.21
C ARG A 59 -3.91 -4.27 -18.75
N SER A 60 -3.44 -5.17 -17.90
CA SER A 60 -3.11 -6.55 -18.28
C SER A 60 -4.33 -7.35 -18.71
N GLN A 61 -5.49 -7.12 -18.10
CA GLN A 61 -6.76 -7.74 -18.50
C GLN A 61 -7.29 -7.21 -19.83
N VAL A 62 -7.15 -5.92 -20.12
CA VAL A 62 -7.56 -5.32 -21.40
C VAL A 62 -6.68 -5.80 -22.55
N LYS A 63 -5.38 -6.03 -22.31
CA LYS A 63 -4.44 -6.53 -23.32
C LYS A 63 -4.61 -8.02 -23.65
N SER A 64 -5.34 -8.77 -22.84
CA SER A 64 -5.62 -10.20 -23.08
C SER A 64 -6.97 -10.45 -23.74
N GLN A 65 -7.70 -9.39 -24.13
CA GLN A 65 -8.89 -9.45 -24.98
C GLN A 65 -8.51 -9.04 -26.41
#